data_AF-A0A137P7P8-F1
#
_entry.id   AF-A0A137P7P8-F1
#
_cell.length_a   1.000
_cell.length_b   1.000
_cell.length_c   1.000
_cell.angle_alpha   90.00
_cell.angle_beta   90.00
_cell.angle_gamma   90.00
#
_symmetry.space_group_name_H-M   'P 1'
#
loop_
_entity.id
_entity.type
_entity.pdbx_description
1 polymer ?
#
loop_
_entity_poly.entity_id
_entity_poly.type
_entity_poly.pdbx_seq_one_letter_code
_entity_poly.pdbx_strand_id
1 'polypeptide(L)'
;MMVAIEEETIFAIRWILFGVITGIVLLGLFFYLINLTGDYKSIQSVAFVFSNFGLLALAIVTTLPPFVDPEYHIYITLGFMLAAPAGCGYFVILFYNSYSLCSKRDITAIIMTILPLIVTGFIPNTVVITRYFELKDNIDLELVHYIMIIFDMLVYVIVNSICYRRFCQYINDNSMKLLLHQYKMGIVSVFLIDILICTVAFTIRDVIITDYCTITIVNVGLTMEYFLLYRLRNQVTVLIQEANA
;
A
#
# COMPACT_ATOMS: atom_id res chain seq x y z
N MET A 1 -8.42 7.18 28.02
CA MET A 1 -7.38 7.88 28.82
C MET A 1 -6.37 8.39 27.81
N MET A 2 -6.24 9.72 27.67
CA MET A 2 -5.39 10.35 26.67
C MET A 2 -3.95 10.29 27.19
N VAL A 3 -3.04 9.61 26.49
CA VAL A 3 -1.62 9.65 26.85
C VAL A 3 -1.07 10.94 26.26
N ALA A 4 -0.80 11.93 27.09
CA ALA A 4 -0.08 13.13 26.65
C ALA A 4 1.36 12.71 26.37
N ILE A 5 1.74 12.67 25.09
CA ILE A 5 3.10 12.36 24.65
C ILE A 5 3.81 13.68 24.39
N GLU A 6 5.03 13.82 24.90
CA GLU A 6 5.85 15.01 24.70
C GLU A 6 6.21 15.20 23.22
N GLU A 7 6.27 16.45 22.77
CA GLU A 7 6.55 16.80 21.37
C GLU A 7 7.92 16.28 20.89
N GLU A 8 8.92 16.26 21.77
CA GLU A 8 10.24 15.67 21.50
C GLU A 8 10.14 14.16 21.21
N THR A 9 9.24 13.46 21.91
CA THR A 9 8.99 12.04 21.69
C THR A 9 8.30 11.82 20.35
N ILE A 10 7.31 12.63 20.00
CA ILE A 10 6.63 12.59 18.68
C ILE A 10 7.65 12.84 17.56
N PHE A 11 8.50 13.84 17.71
CA PHE A 11 9.56 14.16 16.76
C PHE A 11 10.54 12.99 16.57
N ALA A 12 11.00 12.38 17.66
CA ALA A 12 11.89 11.21 17.61
C ALA A 12 11.23 10.02 16.89
N ILE A 13 9.95 9.74 17.18
CA ILE A 13 9.20 8.65 16.52
C ILE A 13 9.09 8.90 15.02
N ARG A 14 8.79 10.13 14.58
CA ARG A 14 8.74 10.47 13.15
C ARG A 14 10.08 10.16 12.46
N TRP A 15 11.20 10.54 13.05
CA TRP A 15 12.52 10.26 12.47
C TRP A 15 12.86 8.77 12.39
N ILE A 16 12.57 8.03 13.45
CA ILE A 16 12.77 6.58 13.48
C ILE A 16 11.95 5.91 12.36
N LEU A 17 10.68 6.26 12.25
CA LEU A 17 9.79 5.70 11.22
C LEU A 17 10.22 6.09 9.80
N PHE A 18 10.67 7.33 9.58
CA PHE A 18 11.23 7.73 8.29
C PHE A 18 12.47 6.90 7.92
N GLY A 19 13.34 6.63 8.89
CA GLY A 19 14.49 5.72 8.72
C GLY A 19 14.07 4.29 8.38
N VAL A 20 13.04 3.77 9.04
CA VAL A 20 12.45 2.45 8.75
C VAL A 20 11.92 2.37 7.32
N ILE A 21 11.13 3.36 6.88
CA ILE A 21 10.60 3.44 5.50
C ILE A 21 11.74 3.43 4.50
N THR A 22 12.75 4.29 4.71
CA THR A 22 13.91 4.38 3.83
C THR A 22 14.64 3.04 3.74
N GLY A 23 14.85 2.37 4.89
CA GLY A 23 15.45 1.04 4.94
C GLY A 23 14.66 0.00 4.16
N ILE A 24 13.32 0.00 4.27
CA ILE A 24 12.46 -0.95 3.55
C ILE A 24 12.49 -0.68 2.03
N VAL A 25 12.45 0.59 1.61
CA VAL A 25 12.58 0.95 0.19
C VAL A 25 13.93 0.49 -0.36
N LEU A 26 15.02 0.67 0.39
CA LEU A 26 16.35 0.18 0.00
C LEU A 26 16.39 -1.35 -0.09
N LEU A 27 15.74 -2.07 0.82
CA LEU A 27 15.60 -3.53 0.74
C LEU A 27 14.77 -3.96 -0.48
N GLY A 28 13.70 -3.24 -0.80
CA GLY A 28 12.90 -3.46 -2.00
C GLY A 28 13.73 -3.27 -3.28
N LEU A 29 14.49 -2.17 -3.36
CA LEU A 29 15.42 -1.91 -4.46
C LEU A 29 16.51 -2.98 -4.54
N PHE A 30 17.03 -3.45 -3.41
CA PHE A 30 17.97 -4.57 -3.39
C PHE A 30 17.34 -5.83 -3.99
N PHE A 31 16.12 -6.21 -3.58
CA PHE A 31 15.40 -7.36 -4.15
C PHE A 31 15.18 -7.23 -5.66
N TYR A 32 14.91 -6.02 -6.14
CA TYR A 32 14.88 -5.72 -7.56
C TYR A 32 16.25 -5.99 -8.20
N LEU A 33 17.33 -5.40 -7.68
CA LEU A 33 18.71 -5.53 -8.20
C LEU A 33 19.30 -6.96 -8.17
N ILE A 34 18.77 -7.84 -7.32
CA ILE A 34 19.15 -9.27 -7.30
C ILE A 34 18.14 -10.15 -8.04
N ASN A 35 17.25 -9.55 -8.84
CA ASN A 35 16.27 -10.23 -9.70
C ASN A 35 15.27 -11.13 -8.94
N LEU A 36 15.06 -10.86 -7.64
CA LEU A 36 14.01 -11.57 -6.86
C LEU A 36 12.61 -11.11 -7.26
N THR A 37 12.50 -9.94 -7.89
CA THR A 37 11.26 -9.40 -8.45
C THR A 37 11.02 -9.85 -9.91
N GLY A 38 11.70 -10.88 -10.38
CA GLY A 38 11.58 -11.33 -11.79
C GLY A 38 12.17 -10.33 -12.78
N ASP A 39 12.04 -10.62 -14.07
CA ASP A 39 12.73 -9.90 -15.16
C ASP A 39 12.60 -8.37 -15.04
N TYR A 40 13.74 -7.69 -15.00
CA TYR A 40 13.89 -6.24 -14.94
C TYR A 40 13.06 -5.48 -15.98
N LYS A 41 12.82 -6.09 -17.14
CA LYS A 41 12.05 -5.49 -18.25
C LYS A 41 10.54 -5.74 -18.14
N SER A 42 10.09 -6.54 -17.18
CA SER A 42 8.67 -6.82 -17.03
C SER A 42 7.92 -5.59 -16.53
N ILE A 43 6.66 -5.43 -16.98
CA ILE A 43 5.78 -4.34 -16.53
C ILE A 43 5.59 -4.36 -15.00
N GLN A 44 5.69 -5.53 -14.39
CA GLN A 44 5.56 -5.75 -12.96
C GLN A 44 6.76 -5.14 -12.23
N SER A 45 7.98 -5.40 -12.70
CA SER A 45 9.19 -4.90 -12.07
C SER A 45 9.30 -3.37 -12.20
N VAL A 46 8.83 -2.81 -13.32
CA VAL A 46 8.69 -1.35 -13.48
C VAL A 46 7.67 -0.77 -12.50
N ALA A 47 6.49 -1.39 -12.39
CA ALA A 47 5.46 -0.97 -11.44
C ALA A 47 5.93 -1.06 -9.99
N PHE A 48 6.73 -2.08 -9.65
CA PHE A 48 7.32 -2.27 -8.33
C PHE A 48 8.30 -1.14 -7.97
N VAL A 49 9.25 -0.83 -8.87
CA VAL A 49 10.22 0.25 -8.68
C VAL A 49 9.52 1.60 -8.57
N PHE A 50 8.58 1.88 -9.46
CA PHE A 50 7.80 3.11 -9.44
C PHE A 50 7.00 3.25 -8.12
N SER A 51 6.44 2.16 -7.61
CA SER A 51 5.72 2.16 -6.33
C SER A 51 6.64 2.45 -5.14
N ASN A 52 7.82 1.82 -5.09
CA ASN A 52 8.79 2.06 -4.02
C ASN A 52 9.27 3.52 -4.01
N PHE A 53 9.61 4.09 -5.16
CA PHE A 53 10.00 5.51 -5.25
C PHE A 53 8.83 6.45 -4.95
N GLY A 54 7.63 6.10 -5.39
CA GLY A 54 6.40 6.82 -5.09
C GLY A 54 6.12 6.93 -3.59
N LEU A 55 6.20 5.78 -2.90
CA LEU A 55 6.01 5.69 -1.46
C LEU A 55 7.10 6.43 -0.68
N LEU A 56 8.35 6.42 -1.17
CA LEU A 56 9.43 7.23 -0.60
C LEU A 56 9.16 8.73 -0.79
N ALA A 57 8.76 9.14 -2.00
CA ALA A 57 8.40 10.52 -2.27
C ALA A 57 7.22 10.98 -1.41
N LEU A 58 6.21 10.12 -1.22
CA LEU A 58 5.09 10.37 -0.32
C LEU A 58 5.55 10.57 1.11
N ALA A 59 6.45 9.72 1.63
CA ALA A 59 7.01 9.87 2.97
C ALA A 59 7.73 11.22 3.13
N ILE A 60 8.58 11.59 2.17
CA ILE A 60 9.30 12.88 2.17
C ILE A 60 8.31 14.05 2.18
N VAL A 61 7.33 14.05 1.27
CA VAL A 61 6.36 15.16 1.16
C VAL A 61 5.50 15.27 2.42
N THR A 62 5.21 14.15 3.08
CA THR A 62 4.50 14.11 4.38
C THR A 62 5.31 14.72 5.52
N THR A 63 6.65 14.64 5.45
CA THR A 63 7.53 15.26 6.45
C THR A 63 7.58 16.78 6.35
N LEU A 64 7.30 17.36 5.18
CA LEU A 64 7.57 18.78 4.90
C LEU A 64 6.63 19.80 5.58
N PRO A 65 5.30 19.60 5.69
CA PRO A 65 4.38 20.60 6.23
C PRO A 65 4.77 21.23 7.59
N PRO A 66 5.30 20.49 8.57
CA PRO A 66 5.77 21.07 9.84
C PRO A 66 6.92 22.07 9.72
N PHE A 67 7.65 22.07 8.60
CA PHE A 67 8.88 22.85 8.41
C PHE A 67 8.74 23.98 7.38
N VAL A 68 7.57 24.13 6.76
CA VAL A 68 7.38 25.07 5.65
C VAL A 68 6.26 26.05 5.98
N ASP A 69 6.44 27.30 5.56
CA ASP A 69 5.47 28.38 5.70
C ASP A 69 4.10 27.99 5.10
N PRO A 70 2.98 28.32 5.77
CA PRO A 70 1.63 28.04 5.28
C PRO A 70 1.35 28.43 3.82
N GLU A 71 2.02 29.46 3.29
CA GLU A 71 1.89 29.87 1.89
C GLU A 71 2.30 28.76 0.89
N TYR A 72 3.12 27.80 1.32
CA TYR A 72 3.57 26.69 0.47
C TYR A 72 2.75 25.42 0.61
N HIS A 73 1.69 25.40 1.45
CA HIS A 73 0.85 24.21 1.63
C HIS A 73 0.29 23.69 0.30
N ILE A 74 -0.02 24.58 -0.65
CA ILE A 74 -0.55 24.19 -1.97
C ILE A 74 0.48 23.39 -2.79
N TYR A 75 1.76 23.75 -2.75
CA TYR A 75 2.81 23.01 -3.47
C TYR A 75 3.03 21.64 -2.84
N ILE A 76 2.92 21.55 -1.52
CA ILE A 76 2.99 20.28 -0.79
C ILE A 76 1.79 19.39 -1.14
N THR A 77 0.58 19.94 -1.20
CA THR A 77 -0.62 19.22 -1.65
C THR A 77 -0.49 18.73 -3.08
N LEU A 78 0.06 19.53 -4.00
CA LEU A 78 0.35 19.08 -5.36
C LEU A 78 1.40 17.96 -5.37
N GLY A 79 2.42 18.04 -4.52
CA GLY A 79 3.38 16.96 -4.31
C GLY A 79 2.73 15.66 -3.86
N PHE A 80 1.80 15.73 -2.90
CA PHE A 80 0.99 14.59 -2.45
C PHE A 80 0.15 14.01 -3.60
N MET A 81 -0.50 14.86 -4.40
CA MET A 81 -1.30 14.42 -5.54
C MET A 81 -0.46 13.73 -6.63
N LEU A 82 0.81 14.09 -6.77
CA LEU A 82 1.73 13.46 -7.72
C LEU A 82 2.36 12.18 -7.17
N ALA A 83 2.66 12.13 -5.87
CA ALA A 83 3.30 10.99 -5.22
C ALA A 83 2.31 9.87 -4.85
N ALA A 84 1.09 10.19 -4.40
CA ALA A 84 0.10 9.21 -3.97
C ALA A 84 -0.30 8.19 -5.05
N PRO A 85 -0.51 8.57 -6.34
CA PRO A 85 -0.80 7.62 -7.41
C PRO A 85 0.34 6.63 -7.66
N ALA A 86 1.57 6.96 -7.31
CA ALA A 86 2.68 6.03 -7.47
C ALA A 86 2.57 4.84 -6.49
N GLY A 87 1.92 5.00 -5.33
CA GLY A 87 1.53 3.90 -4.45
C GLY A 87 0.52 2.91 -5.07
N CYS A 88 -0.22 3.32 -6.12
CA CYS A 88 -1.19 2.45 -6.80
C CYS A 88 -0.54 1.36 -7.67
N GLY A 89 0.77 1.38 -7.91
CA GLY A 89 1.43 0.33 -8.69
C GLY A 89 1.32 -1.05 -8.02
N TYR A 90 1.13 -1.10 -6.70
CA TYR A 90 0.69 -2.28 -5.97
C TYR A 90 -0.56 -2.93 -6.57
N PHE A 91 -1.62 -2.15 -6.82
CA PHE A 91 -2.85 -2.66 -7.43
C PHE A 91 -2.64 -3.15 -8.86
N VAL A 92 -1.76 -2.48 -9.62
CA VAL A 92 -1.40 -2.92 -10.98
C VAL A 92 -0.73 -4.29 -10.96
N ILE A 93 0.21 -4.51 -10.04
CA ILE A 93 0.88 -5.80 -9.85
C ILE A 93 -0.13 -6.88 -9.47
N LEU A 94 -1.02 -6.57 -8.52
CA LEU A 94 -2.05 -7.49 -8.06
C LEU A 94 -3.01 -7.88 -9.18
N PHE A 95 -3.50 -6.89 -9.93
CA PHE A 95 -4.41 -7.12 -11.06
C PHE A 95 -3.70 -7.90 -12.17
N TYR A 96 -2.48 -7.54 -12.53
CA TYR A 96 -1.73 -8.23 -13.58
C TYR A 96 -1.43 -9.70 -13.21
N ASN A 97 -1.13 -9.96 -11.93
CA ASN A 97 -0.86 -11.33 -11.46
C ASN A 97 -2.11 -12.21 -11.32
N SER A 98 -3.28 -11.61 -11.09
CA SER A 98 -4.51 -12.34 -10.76
C SER A 98 -5.57 -12.32 -11.87
N TYR A 99 -5.49 -11.39 -12.83
CA TYR A 99 -6.55 -11.17 -13.82
C TYR A 99 -6.88 -12.41 -14.65
N SER A 100 -5.88 -13.19 -15.06
CA SER A 100 -6.10 -14.41 -15.86
C SER A 100 -6.77 -15.54 -15.07
N LEU A 101 -6.77 -15.45 -13.73
CA LEU A 101 -7.33 -16.46 -12.82
C LEU A 101 -8.66 -16.00 -12.19
N CYS A 102 -8.90 -14.69 -12.18
CA CYS A 102 -10.09 -14.09 -11.59
C CYS A 102 -11.32 -14.25 -12.50
N SER A 103 -12.43 -14.67 -11.90
CA SER A 103 -13.73 -14.64 -12.57
C SER A 103 -14.29 -13.21 -12.62
N LYS A 104 -15.30 -12.98 -13.47
CA LYS A 104 -16.02 -11.69 -13.51
C LYS A 104 -16.51 -11.22 -12.14
N ARG A 105 -17.02 -12.14 -11.30
CA ARG A 105 -17.50 -11.82 -9.93
C ARG A 105 -16.38 -11.33 -9.03
N ASP A 106 -15.18 -11.88 -9.18
CA ASP A 106 -14.02 -11.49 -8.38
C ASP A 106 -13.53 -10.10 -8.77
N ILE A 107 -13.48 -9.83 -10.08
CA ILE A 107 -13.15 -8.50 -10.61
C ILE A 107 -14.14 -7.46 -10.10
N THR A 108 -15.45 -7.77 -10.12
CA THR A 108 -16.46 -6.87 -9.55
C THR A 108 -16.21 -6.60 -8.06
N ALA A 109 -15.90 -7.63 -7.26
CA ALA A 109 -15.61 -7.45 -5.83
C ALA A 109 -14.36 -6.60 -5.59
N ILE A 110 -13.30 -6.79 -6.38
CA ILE A 110 -12.08 -5.98 -6.35
C ILE A 110 -12.40 -4.51 -6.68
N ILE A 111 -13.14 -4.25 -7.76
CA ILE A 111 -13.49 -2.87 -8.16
C ILE A 111 -14.37 -2.20 -7.09
N MET A 112 -15.34 -2.91 -6.53
CA MET A 112 -16.23 -2.40 -5.48
C MET A 112 -15.50 -2.01 -4.19
N THR A 113 -14.30 -2.53 -3.97
CA THR A 113 -13.47 -2.19 -2.79
C THR A 113 -12.47 -1.08 -3.11
N ILE A 114 -11.83 -1.13 -4.29
CA ILE A 114 -10.87 -0.11 -4.73
C ILE A 114 -11.55 1.25 -4.97
N LEU A 115 -12.76 1.27 -5.53
CA LEU A 115 -13.41 2.53 -5.89
C LEU A 115 -13.67 3.44 -4.67
N PRO A 116 -14.22 2.95 -3.54
CA PRO A 116 -14.31 3.73 -2.29
C PRO A 116 -12.96 4.25 -1.80
N LEU A 117 -11.89 3.44 -1.86
CA LEU A 117 -10.54 3.87 -1.48
C LEU A 117 -10.08 5.05 -2.35
N ILE A 118 -10.23 4.95 -3.67
CA ILE A 118 -9.86 6.02 -4.60
C ILE A 118 -10.64 7.30 -4.27
N VAL A 119 -11.97 7.20 -4.15
CA VAL A 119 -12.82 8.36 -3.85
C VAL A 119 -12.39 9.02 -2.54
N THR A 120 -12.21 8.23 -1.48
CA THR A 120 -11.80 8.77 -0.17
C THR A 120 -10.40 9.37 -0.18
N GLY A 121 -9.46 8.84 -0.97
CA GLY A 121 -8.13 9.43 -1.15
C GLY A 121 -8.13 10.77 -1.89
N PHE A 122 -9.14 11.07 -2.72
CA PHE A 122 -9.26 12.36 -3.41
C PHE A 122 -9.95 13.45 -2.59
N ILE A 123 -10.75 13.08 -1.57
CA ILE A 123 -11.49 14.05 -0.75
C ILE A 123 -10.54 15.03 -0.02
N PRO A 124 -9.48 14.61 0.70
CA PRO A 124 -8.58 15.54 1.38
C PRO A 124 -7.96 16.57 0.44
N ASN A 125 -7.50 16.13 -0.73
CA ASN A 125 -6.91 17.00 -1.75
C ASN A 125 -7.91 18.04 -2.25
N THR A 126 -9.14 17.62 -2.52
CA THR A 126 -10.21 18.52 -2.98
C THR A 126 -10.52 19.57 -1.91
N VAL A 127 -10.65 19.14 -0.66
CA VAL A 127 -10.96 20.03 0.47
C VAL A 127 -9.84 21.05 0.71
N VAL A 128 -8.57 20.63 0.65
CA VAL A 128 -7.43 21.55 0.80
C VAL A 128 -7.42 22.59 -0.32
N ILE A 129 -7.68 22.19 -1.57
CA ILE A 129 -7.78 23.12 -2.70
C ILE A 129 -8.95 24.09 -2.53
N THR A 130 -10.14 23.62 -2.13
CA THR A 130 -11.29 24.51 -1.94
C THR A 130 -11.07 25.51 -0.81
N ARG A 131 -10.42 25.09 0.28
CA ARG A 131 -10.04 25.97 1.40
C ARG A 131 -9.00 27.01 1.02
N TYR A 132 -8.07 26.67 0.13
CA TYR A 132 -7.13 27.64 -0.45
C TYR A 132 -7.85 28.78 -1.19
N PHE A 133 -8.98 28.49 -1.83
CA PHE A 133 -9.88 29.49 -2.44
C PHE A 133 -10.92 30.06 -1.46
N GLU A 134 -10.69 29.95 -0.15
CA GLU A 134 -11.54 30.49 0.93
C GLU A 134 -12.98 29.93 0.96
N LEU A 135 -13.24 28.80 0.32
CA LEU A 135 -14.53 28.12 0.42
C LEU A 135 -14.64 27.48 1.80
N LYS A 136 -15.69 27.87 2.55
CA LYS A 136 -15.96 27.31 3.88
C LYS A 136 -16.64 25.96 3.76
N ASP A 137 -16.09 24.99 4.47
CA ASP A 137 -16.66 23.66 4.68
C ASP A 137 -16.49 23.23 6.14
N ASN A 138 -17.22 22.21 6.57
CA ASN A 138 -17.12 21.63 7.91
C ASN A 138 -16.54 20.20 7.87
N ILE A 139 -15.73 19.88 6.86
CA ILE A 139 -15.19 18.54 6.66
C ILE A 139 -14.00 18.33 7.59
N ASP A 140 -14.08 17.31 8.44
CA ASP A 140 -12.97 16.89 9.28
C ASP A 140 -11.97 16.08 8.44
N LEU A 141 -10.83 16.68 8.11
CA LEU A 141 -9.77 16.05 7.33
C LEU A 141 -9.12 14.87 8.06
N GLU A 142 -9.04 14.91 9.40
CA GLU A 142 -8.49 13.83 10.21
C GLU A 142 -9.40 12.61 10.12
N LEU A 143 -10.72 12.82 10.25
CA LEU A 143 -11.71 11.76 10.10
C LEU A 143 -11.70 11.14 8.69
N VAL A 144 -11.64 11.98 7.65
CA VAL A 144 -11.57 11.49 6.25
C VAL A 144 -10.31 10.66 6.03
N HIS A 145 -9.17 11.09 6.58
CA HIS A 145 -7.91 10.37 6.49
C HIS A 145 -7.99 8.99 7.16
N TYR A 146 -8.62 8.89 8.34
CA TYR A 146 -8.85 7.61 9.00
C TYR A 146 -9.77 6.67 8.22
N ILE A 147 -10.84 7.21 7.60
CA ILE A 147 -11.72 6.43 6.73
C ILE A 147 -10.93 5.87 5.53
N MET A 148 -10.05 6.66 4.94
CA MET A 148 -9.19 6.23 3.82
C MET A 148 -8.30 5.04 4.24
N ILE A 149 -7.65 5.11 5.40
CA ILE A 149 -6.80 4.01 5.91
C ILE A 149 -7.60 2.72 6.12
N ILE A 150 -8.81 2.82 6.66
CA ILE A 150 -9.70 1.65 6.83
C ILE A 150 -10.03 1.03 5.48
N PHE A 151 -10.34 1.85 4.46
CA PHE A 151 -10.58 1.35 3.12
C PHE A 151 -9.34 0.72 2.50
N ASP A 152 -8.15 1.25 2.75
CA ASP A 152 -6.90 0.69 2.24
C ASP A 152 -6.66 -0.73 2.78
N MET A 153 -6.82 -0.90 4.09
CA MET A 153 -6.75 -2.21 4.76
C MET A 153 -7.81 -3.19 4.22
N LEU A 154 -9.04 -2.74 4.00
CA LEU A 154 -10.11 -3.57 3.45
C LEU A 154 -9.79 -4.03 2.02
N VAL A 155 -9.31 -3.12 1.17
CA VAL A 155 -8.89 -3.46 -0.19
C VAL A 155 -7.76 -4.50 -0.14
N TYR A 156 -6.74 -4.25 0.66
CA TYR A 156 -5.62 -5.18 0.83
C TYR A 156 -6.09 -6.60 1.16
N VAL A 157 -6.90 -6.75 2.21
CA VAL A 157 -7.38 -8.06 2.67
C VAL A 157 -8.27 -8.73 1.65
N ILE A 158 -9.21 -8.00 1.05
CA ILE A 158 -10.20 -8.57 0.13
C ILE A 158 -9.52 -9.03 -1.16
N VAL A 159 -8.68 -8.19 -1.75
CA VAL A 159 -8.00 -8.49 -3.01
C VAL A 159 -7.08 -9.70 -2.83
N ASN A 160 -6.29 -9.73 -1.75
CA ASN A 160 -5.40 -10.86 -1.47
C ASN A 160 -6.16 -12.15 -1.14
N SER A 161 -7.27 -12.06 -0.40
CA SER A 161 -8.10 -13.23 -0.08
C SER A 161 -8.72 -13.85 -1.33
N ILE A 162 -9.15 -13.01 -2.28
CA ILE A 162 -9.64 -13.46 -3.59
C ILE A 162 -8.53 -14.18 -4.36
N CYS A 163 -7.33 -13.59 -4.42
CA CYS A 163 -6.18 -14.18 -5.09
C CYS A 163 -5.82 -15.54 -4.48
N TYR A 164 -5.67 -15.61 -3.14
CA TYR A 164 -5.38 -16.85 -2.42
C TYR A 164 -6.39 -17.95 -2.75
N ARG A 165 -7.70 -17.63 -2.69
CA ARG A 165 -8.76 -18.59 -3.01
C ARG A 165 -8.66 -19.11 -4.45
N ARG A 166 -8.27 -18.26 -5.40
CA ARG A 166 -8.06 -18.66 -6.80
C ARG A 166 -6.84 -19.53 -6.98
N PHE A 167 -5.70 -19.17 -6.41
CA PHE A 167 -4.49 -20.00 -6.46
C PHE A 167 -4.70 -21.38 -5.80
N CYS A 168 -5.54 -21.48 -4.76
CA CYS A 168 -5.90 -22.76 -4.15
C CYS A 168 -6.55 -23.76 -5.14
N GLN A 169 -7.14 -23.29 -6.25
CA GLN A 169 -7.77 -24.16 -7.24
C GLN A 169 -6.75 -24.92 -8.10
N TYR A 170 -5.48 -24.49 -8.07
CA TYR A 170 -4.38 -25.03 -8.87
C TYR A 170 -3.36 -25.80 -8.04
N ILE A 171 -3.73 -26.24 -6.82
CA ILE A 171 -2.84 -27.05 -5.98
C ILE A 171 -2.58 -28.38 -6.67
N ASN A 172 -1.33 -28.58 -7.08
CA ASN A 172 -0.88 -29.78 -7.80
C ASN A 172 0.23 -30.54 -7.07
N ASP A 173 1.11 -29.84 -6.33
CA ASP A 173 2.25 -30.44 -5.65
C ASP A 173 2.47 -29.86 -4.22
N ASN A 174 3.50 -30.34 -3.53
CA ASN A 174 3.86 -29.87 -2.19
C ASN A 174 4.53 -28.49 -2.19
N SER A 175 5.15 -28.09 -3.31
CA SER A 175 5.81 -26.78 -3.46
C SER A 175 4.76 -25.66 -3.49
N MET A 176 3.70 -25.84 -4.29
CA MET A 176 2.55 -24.96 -4.40
C MET A 176 1.81 -24.85 -3.07
N LYS A 177 1.65 -25.96 -2.33
CA LYS A 177 1.07 -25.94 -0.97
C LYS A 177 1.89 -25.09 -0.01
N LEU A 178 3.22 -25.20 -0.05
CA LEU A 178 4.11 -24.43 0.82
C LEU A 178 4.05 -22.94 0.46
N LEU A 179 4.08 -22.58 -0.83
CA LEU A 179 3.97 -21.20 -1.29
C LEU A 179 2.62 -20.58 -0.93
N LEU A 180 1.52 -21.32 -1.08
CA LEU A 180 0.19 -20.88 -0.65
C LEU A 180 0.11 -20.68 0.86
N HIS A 181 0.74 -21.56 1.65
CA HIS A 181 0.82 -21.39 3.09
C HIS A 181 1.59 -20.12 3.45
N GLN A 182 2.75 -19.88 2.82
CA GLN A 182 3.53 -18.65 3.00
C GLN A 182 2.72 -17.40 2.62
N TYR A 183 2.00 -17.45 1.49
CA TYR A 183 1.15 -16.36 1.04
C TYR A 183 0.00 -16.07 2.01
N LYS A 184 -0.69 -17.12 2.50
CA LYS A 184 -1.71 -16.98 3.56
C LYS A 184 -1.15 -16.35 4.83
N MET A 185 0.01 -16.83 5.28
CA MET A 185 0.66 -16.29 6.47
C MET A 185 1.08 -14.83 6.27
N GLY A 186 1.57 -14.47 5.08
CA GLY A 186 1.85 -13.09 4.70
C GLY A 186 0.62 -12.18 4.84
N ILE A 187 -0.52 -12.58 4.27
CA ILE A 187 -1.79 -11.83 4.36
C ILE A 187 -2.19 -11.62 5.83
N VAL A 188 -2.14 -12.67 6.65
CA VAL A 188 -2.51 -12.59 8.07
C VAL A 188 -1.54 -11.69 8.84
N SER A 189 -0.23 -11.83 8.61
CA SER A 189 0.79 -11.03 9.28
C SER A 189 0.65 -9.55 8.93
N VAL A 190 0.47 -9.21 7.65
CA VAL A 190 0.27 -7.82 7.23
C VAL A 190 -1.00 -7.25 7.85
N PHE A 191 -2.12 -7.98 7.82
CA PHE A 191 -3.36 -7.53 8.45
C PHE A 191 -3.25 -7.33 9.98
N LEU A 192 -2.49 -8.16 10.68
CA LEU A 192 -2.25 -7.97 12.12
C LEU A 192 -1.36 -6.74 12.38
N ILE A 193 -0.36 -6.52 11.53
CA ILE A 193 0.51 -5.34 11.60
C ILE A 193 -0.33 -4.08 11.31
N ASP A 194 -1.19 -4.10 10.29
CA ASP A 194 -2.17 -3.06 9.97
C ASP A 194 -2.97 -2.66 11.21
N ILE A 195 -3.62 -3.63 11.88
CA ILE A 195 -4.42 -3.37 13.09
C ILE A 195 -3.57 -2.75 14.20
N LEU A 196 -2.38 -3.31 14.45
CA LEU A 196 -1.49 -2.83 15.51
C LEU A 196 -1.07 -1.39 15.26
N ILE A 197 -0.66 -1.11 14.03
CA ILE A 197 -0.18 0.20 13.61
C ILE A 197 -1.31 1.23 13.58
N CYS A 198 -2.49 0.86 13.10
CA CYS A 198 -3.70 1.70 13.22
C CYS A 198 -3.97 2.03 14.69
N THR A 199 -3.90 1.05 15.58
CA THR A 199 -4.12 1.28 17.02
C THR A 199 -3.13 2.28 17.59
N VAL A 200 -1.84 2.17 17.23
CA VAL A 200 -0.80 3.12 17.63
C VAL A 200 -1.08 4.51 17.05
N ALA A 201 -1.37 4.61 15.75
CA ALA A 201 -1.71 5.85 15.06
C ALA A 201 -2.91 6.57 15.70
N PHE A 202 -4.02 5.85 15.92
CA PHE A 202 -5.23 6.38 16.57
C PHE A 202 -5.01 6.80 18.03
N THR A 203 -4.03 6.20 18.70
CA THR A 203 -3.68 6.54 20.10
C THR A 203 -2.81 7.79 20.16
N ILE A 204 -1.83 7.92 19.26
CA ILE A 204 -0.90 9.06 19.21
C ILE A 204 -1.57 10.28 18.55
N ARG A 205 -2.51 10.07 17.62
CA ARG A 205 -3.21 11.10 16.83
C ARG A 205 -2.27 12.07 16.11
N ASP A 206 -1.20 11.52 15.57
CA ASP A 206 -0.25 12.25 14.74
C ASP A 206 -0.36 11.78 13.29
N VAL A 207 -0.77 12.69 12.40
CA VAL A 207 -1.04 12.37 10.98
C VAL A 207 0.23 11.87 10.29
N ILE A 208 1.39 12.47 10.58
CA ILE A 208 2.67 12.08 9.95
C ILE A 208 3.09 10.67 10.40
N ILE A 209 3.01 10.39 11.69
CA ILE A 209 3.28 9.03 12.21
C ILE A 209 2.31 8.03 11.55
N THR A 210 1.04 8.39 11.42
CA THR A 210 0.00 7.56 10.80
C THR A 210 0.32 7.24 9.33
N ASP A 211 0.72 8.26 8.56
CA ASP A 211 1.12 8.12 7.17
C ASP A 211 2.37 7.24 7.03
N TYR A 212 3.39 7.46 7.85
CA TYR A 212 4.62 6.67 7.83
C TYR A 212 4.38 5.19 8.11
N CYS A 213 3.56 4.95 9.11
CA CYS A 213 3.03 3.65 9.47
C CYS A 213 2.33 2.97 8.28
N THR A 214 1.41 3.68 7.62
CA THR A 214 0.68 3.19 6.45
C THR A 214 1.64 2.88 5.29
N ILE A 215 2.53 3.80 4.95
CA ILE A 215 3.55 3.64 3.90
C ILE A 215 4.46 2.43 4.15
N THR A 216 4.84 2.22 5.41
CA THR A 216 5.66 1.08 5.83
C THR A 216 4.95 -0.23 5.52
N ILE A 217 3.67 -0.34 5.91
CA ILE A 217 2.90 -1.56 5.72
C ILE A 217 2.67 -1.84 4.24
N VAL A 218 2.29 -0.81 3.47
CA VAL A 218 2.10 -0.94 2.02
C VAL A 218 3.39 -1.41 1.34
N ASN A 219 4.56 -0.90 1.74
CA ASN A 219 5.84 -1.36 1.20
C ASN A 219 6.18 -2.81 1.58
N VAL A 220 5.92 -3.20 2.83
CA VAL A 220 6.16 -4.59 3.29
C VAL A 220 5.23 -5.55 2.56
N GLY A 221 3.94 -5.22 2.46
CA GLY A 221 2.94 -5.96 1.71
C GLY A 221 3.33 -6.09 0.24
N LEU A 222 3.60 -4.96 -0.42
CA LEU A 222 4.09 -4.91 -1.80
C LEU A 222 5.28 -5.84 -2.01
N THR A 223 6.29 -5.79 -1.13
CA THR A 223 7.52 -6.57 -1.27
C THR A 223 7.28 -8.08 -1.08
N MET A 224 6.55 -8.48 -0.04
CA MET A 224 6.21 -9.88 0.20
C MET A 224 5.32 -10.46 -0.90
N GLU A 225 4.29 -9.72 -1.29
CA GLU A 225 3.32 -10.17 -2.28
C GLU A 225 3.90 -10.21 -3.67
N TYR A 226 4.69 -9.22 -4.05
CA TYR A 226 5.34 -9.22 -5.35
C TYR A 226 6.17 -10.51 -5.51
N PHE A 227 6.93 -10.87 -4.48
CA PHE A 227 7.74 -12.09 -4.50
C PHE A 227 6.89 -13.37 -4.55
N LEU A 228 5.86 -13.48 -3.70
CA LEU A 228 5.05 -14.70 -3.58
C LEU A 228 4.07 -14.86 -4.74
N LEU A 229 3.37 -13.80 -5.15
CA LEU A 229 2.42 -13.80 -6.27
C LEU A 229 3.11 -14.10 -7.59
N TYR A 230 4.30 -13.54 -7.83
CA TYR A 230 5.07 -13.83 -9.04
C TYR A 230 5.40 -15.32 -9.15
N ARG A 231 5.85 -15.94 -8.04
CA ARG A 231 6.17 -17.37 -8.00
C ARG A 231 4.93 -18.25 -8.18
N LEU A 232 3.84 -17.93 -7.47
CA LEU A 232 2.56 -18.63 -7.59
C LEU A 232 2.03 -18.56 -9.04
N ARG A 233 2.07 -17.38 -9.65
CA ARG A 233 1.64 -17.18 -11.04
C ARG A 233 2.45 -18.01 -12.01
N ASN A 234 3.78 -18.03 -11.89
CA ASN A 234 4.62 -18.81 -12.79
C ASN A 234 4.27 -20.29 -12.73
N GLN A 235 4.08 -20.86 -11.53
CA GLN A 235 3.65 -22.25 -11.38
C GLN A 235 2.27 -22.50 -12.00
N VAL A 236 1.29 -21.64 -11.73
CA VAL A 236 -0.06 -21.80 -12.30
C VAL A 236 -0.07 -21.63 -13.82
N THR A 237 0.72 -20.72 -14.36
CA THR A 237 0.77 -20.49 -15.82
C THR A 237 1.36 -21.69 -16.54
N VAL A 238 2.39 -22.32 -15.97
CA VAL A 238 2.95 -23.59 -16.49
C VAL A 238 1.87 -24.66 -16.51
N LEU A 239 1.10 -24.83 -15.42
CA LEU A 239 0.02 -25.82 -15.37
C LEU A 239 -1.09 -25.58 -16.39
N ILE A 240 -1.46 -24.31 -16.61
CA ILE A 240 -2.46 -23.96 -17.61
C ILE A 240 -1.93 -24.24 -19.03
N GLN A 241 -0.64 -23.99 -19.28
CA GLN A 241 -0.02 -24.30 -20.58
C GLN A 241 0.05 -25.81 -20.82
N GLU A 242 0.47 -26.58 -19.82
CA GLU A 242 0.50 -28.05 -19.88
C GLU A 242 -0.88 -28.67 -20.10
N ALA A 243 -1.93 -28.10 -19.48
CA ALA A 243 -3.31 -28.59 -19.66
C ALA A 243 -3.91 -28.27 -21.05
N ASN A 244 -3.32 -27.33 -21.80
CA ASN A 244 -3.78 -26.92 -23.12
C ASN A 244 -2.90 -27.46 -24.27
N ALA A 245 -1.83 -28.19 -23.95
CA ALA A 245 -0.92 -28.85 -24.90
C ALA A 245 -1.37 -30.29 -25.16
#